data_AF-C7H5N8-F1
#
_entry.id   AF-C7H5N8-F1
#
_cell.length_a   1.000
_cell.length_b   1.000
_cell.length_c   1.000
_cell.angle_alpha   90.00
_cell.angle_beta   90.00
_cell.angle_gamma   90.00
#
_symmetry.space_group_name_H-M   'P 1'
#
loop_
_entity.id
_entity.type
_entity.pdbx_description
1 polymer ?
#
loop_
_entity_poly.entity_id
_entity_poly.type
_entity_poly.pdbx_seq_one_letter_code
_entity_poly.pdbx_strand_id
1 'polypeptide(L)'
;MVATGYNEKYLPLIADAAAAGHQIALHSASHEYSDIYQSADAYWQDITLLKERISPYVNTASLHYLRFPGGSTNTVSRRYGGRGVMAELKQQCAEKGYAYVDWNVCAEDAVGGKPSAGTIYRNVVRETGEQTQCIVLMHDSATTRTTAEALPDIIQWYRDQGFTFCRVEQVFPAP
;
A
#
# COMPACT_ATOMS: atom_id res chain seq x y z
N MET A 1 1.64 -1.40 -5.21
CA MET A 1 0.86 -1.87 -6.38
C MET A 1 0.54 -3.35 -6.26
N VAL A 2 -0.65 -3.75 -6.69
CA VAL A 2 -1.03 -5.15 -6.86
C VAL A 2 -1.12 -5.49 -8.35
N ALA A 3 -0.35 -6.47 -8.81
CA ALA A 3 -0.27 -6.87 -10.22
C ALA A 3 -0.95 -8.23 -10.48
N THR A 4 -2.19 -8.41 -10.01
CA THR A 4 -2.97 -9.63 -10.31
C THR A 4 -3.24 -9.72 -11.81
N GLY A 5 -3.56 -10.92 -12.31
CA GLY A 5 -3.98 -11.09 -13.71
C GLY A 5 -5.19 -10.21 -14.09
N TYR A 6 -6.04 -9.86 -13.13
CA TYR A 6 -7.18 -8.96 -13.33
C TYR A 6 -6.77 -7.49 -13.54
N ASN A 7 -5.56 -7.12 -13.12
CA ASN A 7 -5.04 -5.75 -13.18
C ASN A 7 -4.08 -5.51 -14.34
N GLU A 8 -3.76 -6.53 -15.15
CA GLU A 8 -2.78 -6.42 -16.25
C GLU A 8 -3.03 -5.23 -17.18
N LYS A 9 -4.29 -5.00 -17.55
CA LYS A 9 -4.69 -3.88 -18.42
C LYS A 9 -4.44 -2.50 -17.81
N TYR A 10 -4.25 -2.40 -16.48
CA TYR A 10 -4.01 -1.16 -15.76
C TYR A 10 -2.53 -0.96 -15.40
N LEU A 11 -1.66 -1.95 -15.62
CA LEU A 11 -0.23 -1.83 -15.33
C LEU A 11 0.45 -0.64 -16.05
N PRO A 12 0.05 -0.22 -17.26
CA PRO A 12 0.59 1.00 -17.86
C PRO A 12 0.42 2.27 -17.00
N LEU A 13 -0.59 2.34 -16.14
CA LEU A 13 -0.81 3.48 -15.24
C LEU A 13 0.33 3.65 -14.21
N ILE A 14 1.15 2.61 -14.00
CA ILE A 14 2.35 2.71 -13.15
C ILE A 14 3.35 3.71 -13.76
N ALA A 15 3.52 3.70 -15.09
CA ALA A 15 4.39 4.63 -15.78
C ALA A 15 3.85 6.07 -15.67
N ASP A 16 2.54 6.26 -15.82
CA ASP A 16 1.89 7.55 -15.66
C ASP A 16 2.06 8.09 -14.23
N ALA A 17 1.85 7.23 -13.22
CA ALA A 17 2.03 7.61 -11.83
C ALA A 17 3.48 8.00 -11.52
N ALA A 18 4.46 7.24 -12.01
CA ALA A 18 5.86 7.57 -11.87
C ALA A 18 6.22 8.88 -12.58
N ALA A 19 5.71 9.11 -13.80
CA ALA A 19 5.93 10.33 -14.57
C ALA A 19 5.29 11.57 -13.92
N ALA A 20 4.17 11.40 -13.23
CA ALA A 20 3.53 12.42 -12.40
C ALA A 20 4.28 12.71 -11.08
N GLY A 21 5.37 11.98 -10.81
CA GLY A 21 6.20 12.18 -9.61
C GLY A 21 5.69 11.44 -8.37
N HIS A 22 4.77 10.48 -8.52
CA HIS A 22 4.36 9.63 -7.41
C HIS A 22 5.41 8.55 -7.11
N GLN A 23 5.55 8.22 -5.83
CA GLN A 23 6.41 7.12 -5.40
C GLN A 23 5.71 5.79 -5.66
N ILE A 24 6.40 4.88 -6.36
CA ILE A 24 5.93 3.50 -6.56
C ILE A 24 6.49 2.62 -5.43
N ALA A 25 5.63 1.79 -4.84
CA ALA A 25 5.99 0.81 -3.81
C ALA A 25 5.37 -0.56 -4.10
N LEU A 26 6.03 -1.61 -3.61
CA LEU A 26 5.64 -3.00 -3.81
C LEU A 26 4.51 -3.40 -2.84
N HIS A 27 3.59 -4.26 -3.26
CA HIS A 27 2.55 -4.80 -2.38
C HIS A 27 2.44 -6.32 -2.50
N SER A 28 2.04 -6.80 -3.67
CA SER A 28 1.99 -8.24 -4.01
C SER A 28 1.66 -8.43 -5.50
N ALA A 29 2.09 -9.53 -6.11
CA ALA A 29 1.63 -9.91 -7.45
C ALA A 29 0.23 -10.53 -7.41
N SER A 30 -0.05 -11.42 -6.45
CA SER A 30 -1.33 -12.13 -6.35
C SER A 30 -2.33 -11.48 -5.40
N HIS A 31 -1.85 -10.90 -4.29
CA HIS A 31 -2.64 -10.49 -3.14
C HIS A 31 -3.47 -11.64 -2.52
N GLU A 32 -3.06 -12.89 -2.76
CA GLU A 32 -3.70 -14.09 -2.21
C GLU A 32 -3.01 -14.51 -0.91
N TYR A 33 -3.63 -14.18 0.22
CA TYR A 33 -3.09 -14.46 1.55
C TYR A 33 -2.72 -15.93 1.76
N SER A 34 -3.50 -16.85 1.19
CA SER A 34 -3.25 -18.28 1.29
C SER A 34 -1.98 -18.72 0.59
N ASP A 35 -1.44 -17.93 -0.35
CA ASP A 35 -0.30 -18.29 -1.17
C ASP A 35 0.94 -17.54 -0.67
N ILE A 36 0.84 -16.22 -0.53
CA ILE A 36 1.98 -15.37 -0.16
C ILE A 36 2.44 -15.56 1.30
N TYR A 37 1.58 -16.07 2.18
CA TYR A 37 1.92 -16.28 3.59
C TYR A 37 2.07 -17.76 3.97
N GLN A 38 2.18 -18.70 3.00
CA GLN A 38 2.50 -20.10 3.32
C GLN A 38 3.92 -20.24 3.90
N SER A 39 4.86 -19.42 3.44
CA SER A 39 6.24 -19.36 3.92
C SER A 39 6.87 -18.01 3.56
N ALA A 40 8.03 -17.68 4.16
CA ALA A 40 8.77 -16.49 3.78
C ALA A 40 9.25 -16.55 2.31
N ASP A 41 9.66 -17.73 1.84
CA ASP A 41 10.05 -17.94 0.45
C ASP A 41 8.90 -17.64 -0.53
N ALA A 42 7.68 -18.08 -0.21
CA ALA A 42 6.51 -17.83 -1.05
C ALA A 42 6.22 -16.32 -1.20
N TYR A 43 6.35 -15.56 -0.11
CA TYR A 43 6.22 -14.10 -0.15
C TYR A 43 7.25 -13.45 -1.08
N TRP A 44 8.53 -13.82 -0.96
CA TRP A 44 9.58 -13.23 -1.79
C TRP A 44 9.53 -13.66 -3.26
N GLN A 45 9.02 -14.85 -3.53
CA GLN A 45 8.69 -15.28 -4.90
C GLN A 45 7.57 -14.40 -5.48
N ASP A 46 6.53 -14.09 -4.71
CA ASP A 46 5.46 -13.17 -5.14
C ASP A 46 5.97 -11.74 -5.39
N ILE A 47 6.88 -11.23 -4.54
CA ILE A 47 7.55 -9.93 -4.78
C ILE A 47 8.45 -9.96 -6.02
N THR A 48 9.16 -11.06 -6.27
CA THR A 48 9.99 -11.20 -7.47
C THR A 48 9.12 -11.18 -8.72
N LEU A 49 8.03 -11.96 -8.72
CA LEU A 49 7.05 -11.97 -9.79
C LEU A 49 6.41 -10.59 -10.01
N LEU A 50 6.12 -9.85 -8.94
CA LEU A 50 5.61 -8.47 -9.04
C LEU A 50 6.61 -7.58 -9.78
N LYS A 51 7.90 -7.65 -9.43
CA LYS A 51 8.96 -6.88 -10.08
C LYS A 51 9.07 -7.26 -11.57
N GLU A 52 9.04 -8.55 -11.91
CA GLU A 52 9.04 -8.99 -13.31
C GLU A 52 7.89 -8.37 -14.09
N ARG A 53 6.66 -8.44 -13.57
CA ARG A 53 5.44 -7.93 -14.21
C ARG A 53 5.45 -6.42 -14.42
N ILE A 54 6.02 -5.65 -13.50
CA ILE A 54 6.01 -4.18 -13.57
C ILE A 54 7.28 -3.58 -14.19
N SER A 55 8.31 -4.40 -14.45
CA SER A 55 9.58 -3.97 -15.06
C SER A 55 9.45 -3.23 -16.40
N PRO A 56 8.44 -3.47 -17.26
CA PRO A 56 8.26 -2.68 -18.48
C PRO A 56 7.83 -1.23 -18.22
N TYR A 57 7.31 -0.92 -17.03
CA TYR A 57 6.67 0.37 -16.71
C TYR A 57 7.48 1.23 -15.74
N VAL A 58 8.39 0.62 -14.97
CA VAL A 58 9.21 1.31 -13.96
C VAL A 58 10.53 0.60 -13.73
N ASN A 59 11.57 1.35 -13.34
CA ASN A 59 12.81 0.74 -12.88
C ASN A 59 12.60 0.03 -11.53
N THR A 60 12.43 -1.28 -11.57
CA THR A 60 12.17 -2.07 -10.36
C THR A 60 13.38 -2.21 -9.44
N ALA A 61 14.58 -1.87 -9.91
CA ALA A 61 15.78 -1.87 -9.08
C ALA A 61 15.81 -0.69 -8.09
N SER A 62 15.09 0.40 -8.38
CA SER A 62 15.00 1.57 -7.49
C SER A 62 13.80 1.52 -6.54
N LEU A 63 13.06 0.41 -6.49
CA LEU A 63 11.91 0.26 -5.60
C LEU A 63 12.40 -0.32 -4.26
N HIS A 64 12.49 0.53 -3.25
CA HIS A 64 12.99 0.17 -1.91
C HIS A 64 11.90 0.07 -0.84
N TYR A 65 10.64 0.31 -1.22
CA TYR A 65 9.51 0.34 -0.29
C TYR A 65 8.49 -0.72 -0.63
N LEU A 66 7.94 -1.34 0.41
CA LEU A 66 6.83 -2.27 0.30
C LEU A 66 5.77 -2.02 1.37
N ARG A 67 4.58 -2.56 1.16
CA ARG A 67 3.57 -2.73 2.19
C ARG A 67 3.18 -4.20 2.21
N PHE A 68 3.16 -4.83 3.38
CA PHE A 68 2.64 -6.19 3.50
C PHE A 68 1.13 -6.20 3.26
N PRO A 69 0.58 -7.13 2.46
CA PRO A 69 -0.87 -7.35 2.40
C PRO A 69 -1.45 -7.55 3.81
N GLY A 70 -2.46 -6.75 4.16
CA GLY A 70 -3.06 -6.74 5.50
C GLY A 70 -2.24 -6.02 6.59
N GLY A 71 -1.09 -5.44 6.25
CA GLY A 71 -0.20 -4.73 7.19
C GLY A 71 0.79 -5.64 7.91
N SER A 72 1.85 -5.06 8.48
CA SER A 72 2.93 -5.81 9.12
C SER A 72 2.52 -6.52 10.42
N THR A 73 1.37 -6.12 10.98
CA THR A 73 0.79 -6.67 12.22
C THR A 73 -0.37 -7.64 11.97
N ASN A 74 -0.62 -8.01 10.70
CA ASN A 74 -1.72 -8.88 10.34
C ASN A 74 -1.69 -10.23 11.07
N THR A 75 -2.87 -10.76 11.38
CA THR A 75 -3.02 -12.07 12.02
C THR A 75 -3.45 -13.16 11.05
N VAL A 76 -3.88 -12.80 9.84
CA VAL A 76 -4.31 -13.74 8.80
C VAL A 76 -3.17 -14.66 8.35
N SER A 77 -1.95 -14.15 8.29
CA SER A 77 -0.73 -14.91 8.01
C SER A 77 -0.54 -16.12 8.93
N ARG A 78 -1.00 -16.03 10.18
CA ARG A 78 -0.89 -17.12 11.17
C ARG A 78 -1.61 -18.39 10.76
N ARG A 79 -2.66 -18.26 9.94
CA ARG A 79 -3.44 -19.38 9.43
C ARG A 79 -2.65 -20.21 8.41
N TYR A 80 -1.71 -19.59 7.71
CA TYR A 80 -1.02 -20.20 6.57
C TYR A 80 0.42 -20.58 6.91
N GLY A 81 1.23 -19.62 7.37
CA GLY A 81 2.66 -19.80 7.67
C GLY A 81 2.98 -19.83 9.17
N GLY A 82 1.96 -19.84 10.03
CA GLY A 82 2.12 -19.85 11.48
C GLY A 82 2.49 -18.48 12.08
N ARG A 83 2.73 -18.45 13.40
CA ARG A 83 2.92 -17.19 14.15
C ARG A 83 4.25 -16.48 13.84
N GLY A 84 5.24 -17.19 13.29
CA GLY A 84 6.58 -16.68 13.04
C GLY A 84 6.75 -15.94 11.70
N VAL A 85 5.90 -16.23 10.70
CA VAL A 85 6.13 -15.79 9.32
C VAL A 85 6.26 -14.27 9.19
N MET A 86 5.44 -13.48 9.89
CA MET A 86 5.56 -12.01 9.82
C MET A 86 6.79 -11.47 10.54
N ALA A 87 7.27 -12.14 11.59
CA ALA A 87 8.51 -11.73 12.26
C ALA A 87 9.70 -11.97 11.33
N GLU A 88 9.75 -13.15 10.71
CA GLU A 88 10.75 -13.52 9.71
C GLU A 88 10.73 -12.57 8.50
N LEU A 89 9.55 -12.28 7.94
CA LEU A 89 9.42 -11.38 6.79
C LEU A 89 9.88 -9.95 7.09
N LYS A 90 9.59 -9.42 8.28
CA LYS A 90 10.07 -8.10 8.69
C LYS A 90 11.60 -8.06 8.82
N GLN A 91 12.21 -9.11 9.35
CA GLN A 91 13.66 -9.24 9.41
C GLN A 91 14.27 -9.31 7.99
N GLN A 92 13.75 -10.20 7.14
CA GLN A 92 14.24 -10.35 5.77
C GLN A 92 14.02 -9.10 4.92
N CYS A 93 12.97 -8.31 5.19
CA CYS A 93 12.73 -7.03 4.54
C CYS A 93 13.92 -6.09 4.73
N ALA A 94 14.39 -5.94 5.97
CA ALA A 94 15.57 -5.13 6.28
C ALA A 94 16.86 -5.72 5.68
N GLU A 95 17.08 -7.04 5.80
CA GLU A 95 18.27 -7.72 5.26
C GLU A 95 18.37 -7.59 3.72
N LYS A 96 17.23 -7.52 3.03
CA LYS A 96 17.16 -7.34 1.57
C LYS A 96 17.16 -5.87 1.14
N GLY A 97 17.32 -4.92 2.06
CA GLY A 97 17.38 -3.48 1.75
C GLY A 97 16.03 -2.85 1.42
N TYR A 98 14.93 -3.39 1.95
CA TYR A 98 13.59 -2.82 1.81
C TYR A 98 13.12 -2.19 3.11
N ALA A 99 12.41 -1.06 3.00
CA ALA A 99 11.58 -0.50 4.06
C ALA A 99 10.12 -0.93 3.86
N TYR A 100 9.44 -1.29 4.95
CA TYR A 100 8.00 -1.55 4.92
C TYR A 100 7.22 -0.41 5.57
N VAL A 101 6.03 -0.13 5.05
CA VAL A 101 5.22 1.04 5.43
C VAL A 101 3.79 0.62 5.74
N ASP A 102 3.39 0.77 7.00
CA ASP A 102 2.00 0.59 7.43
C ASP A 102 1.20 1.90 7.27
N TRP A 103 0.17 2.11 8.07
CA TRP A 103 -0.66 3.32 8.10
C TRP A 103 -1.10 3.62 9.53
N ASN A 104 -1.45 4.87 9.79
CA ASN A 104 -2.00 5.33 11.08
C ASN A 104 -3.31 6.12 10.91
N VAL A 105 -3.76 6.33 9.68
CA VAL A 105 -5.07 6.88 9.35
C VAL A 105 -5.73 5.95 8.35
N CYS A 106 -6.93 5.46 8.65
CA CYS A 106 -7.68 4.53 7.80
C CYS A 106 -8.91 5.22 7.20
N ALA A 107 -9.02 5.21 5.86
CA ALA A 107 -10.23 5.69 5.18
C ALA A 107 -11.44 4.75 5.36
N GLU A 108 -11.18 3.48 5.72
CA GLU A 108 -12.15 2.39 5.72
C GLU A 108 -12.90 2.26 4.38
N ASP A 109 -12.24 2.60 3.27
CA ASP A 109 -12.85 2.68 1.96
C ASP A 109 -13.05 1.31 1.29
N ALA A 110 -12.29 0.31 1.73
CA ALA A 110 -12.40 -1.09 1.30
C ALA A 110 -13.22 -1.98 2.25
N VAL A 111 -13.96 -1.41 3.22
CA VAL A 111 -14.86 -2.20 4.07
C VAL A 111 -16.10 -2.65 3.29
N GLY A 112 -16.67 -3.78 3.70
CA GLY A 112 -17.93 -4.28 3.11
C GLY A 112 -19.02 -3.21 3.18
N GLY A 113 -19.65 -2.89 2.05
CA GLY A 113 -20.77 -1.94 1.98
C GLY A 113 -20.58 -0.72 1.08
N LYS A 114 -19.41 -0.51 0.46
CA LYS A 114 -19.12 0.60 -0.48
C LYS A 114 -19.46 1.97 0.11
N PRO A 115 -18.64 2.48 1.05
CA PRO A 115 -18.93 3.74 1.74
C PRO A 115 -19.02 4.92 0.75
N SER A 116 -19.89 5.88 1.08
CA SER A 116 -19.99 7.15 0.33
C SER A 116 -18.71 7.97 0.46
N ALA A 117 -18.45 8.86 -0.51
CA ALA A 117 -17.32 9.79 -0.46
C ALA A 117 -17.30 10.61 0.85
N GLY A 118 -18.47 11.09 1.30
CA GLY A 118 -18.59 11.81 2.57
C GLY A 118 -18.30 10.94 3.80
N THR A 119 -18.58 9.64 3.76
CA THR A 119 -18.19 8.70 4.83
C THR A 119 -16.67 8.53 4.87
N ILE A 120 -16.05 8.31 3.71
CA ILE A 120 -14.59 8.18 3.57
C ILE A 120 -13.89 9.44 4.11
N TYR A 121 -14.35 10.63 3.69
CA TYR A 121 -13.85 11.90 4.20
C TYR A 121 -13.94 11.99 5.74
N ARG A 122 -15.12 11.71 6.32
CA ARG A 122 -15.31 11.77 7.78
C ARG A 122 -14.42 10.78 8.52
N ASN A 123 -14.20 9.60 7.95
CA ASN A 123 -13.30 8.60 8.52
C ASN A 123 -11.86 9.12 8.55
N VAL A 124 -11.36 9.67 7.45
CA VAL A 124 -10.01 10.24 7.39
C VAL A 124 -9.83 11.38 8.39
N VAL A 125 -10.79 12.32 8.48
CA VAL A 125 -10.74 13.43 9.45
C VAL A 125 -10.74 12.91 10.90
N ARG A 126 -11.63 11.95 11.21
CA ARG A 126 -11.72 11.36 12.55
C ARG A 126 -10.44 10.62 12.94
N GLU A 127 -9.95 9.75 12.06
CA GLU A 127 -8.75 8.95 12.33
C GLU A 127 -7.48 9.82 12.36
N THR A 128 -7.45 10.95 11.64
CA THR A 128 -6.36 11.93 11.76
C THR A 128 -6.25 12.45 13.18
N GLY A 129 -7.36 12.86 13.80
CA GLY A 129 -7.35 13.38 15.18
C GLY A 129 -6.29 14.47 15.39
N GLU A 130 -5.38 14.23 16.33
CA GLU A 130 -4.28 15.15 16.68
C GLU A 130 -2.93 14.74 16.04
N GLN A 131 -2.93 13.77 15.13
CA GLN A 131 -1.69 13.26 14.53
C GLN A 131 -1.02 14.30 13.64
N THR A 132 0.24 14.62 13.91
CA THR A 132 1.03 15.59 13.13
C THR A 132 1.72 14.98 11.91
N GLN A 133 1.74 13.64 11.81
CA GLN A 133 2.30 12.90 10.69
C GLN A 133 1.35 11.75 10.33
N CYS A 134 0.76 11.80 9.14
CA CYS A 134 -0.27 10.86 8.71
C CYS A 134 0.20 10.05 7.50
N ILE A 135 0.14 8.73 7.61
CA ILE A 135 0.13 7.81 6.47
C ILE A 135 -1.31 7.31 6.33
N VAL A 136 -2.01 7.84 5.31
CA VAL A 136 -3.41 7.51 5.05
C VAL A 136 -3.50 6.26 4.17
N LEU A 137 -4.22 5.24 4.63
CA LEU A 137 -4.57 4.07 3.82
C LEU A 137 -5.85 4.33 3.04
N MET A 138 -5.74 4.24 1.71
CA MET A 138 -6.81 4.32 0.72
C MET A 138 -6.54 3.30 -0.41
N HIS A 139 -7.56 2.99 -1.20
CA HIS A 139 -7.52 2.03 -2.29
C HIS A 139 -8.07 2.66 -3.58
N ASP A 140 -7.38 2.40 -4.69
CA ASP A 140 -7.68 2.89 -6.05
C ASP A 140 -8.18 1.78 -6.98
N SER A 141 -8.98 0.86 -6.43
CA SER A 141 -9.57 -0.28 -7.14
C SER A 141 -10.87 0.07 -7.86
N ALA A 142 -11.30 -0.80 -8.78
CA ALA A 142 -12.60 -0.67 -9.45
C ALA A 142 -13.80 -0.62 -8.47
N THR A 143 -13.64 -1.18 -7.27
CA THR A 143 -14.68 -1.21 -6.24
C THR A 143 -14.67 -0.01 -5.30
N THR A 144 -13.67 0.86 -5.37
CA THR A 144 -13.45 1.99 -4.46
C THR A 144 -13.53 3.34 -5.20
N ARG A 145 -14.42 3.45 -6.18
CA ARG A 145 -14.66 4.70 -6.95
C ARG A 145 -14.92 5.91 -6.06
N THR A 146 -15.66 5.72 -4.97
CA THR A 146 -16.00 6.79 -4.01
C THR A 146 -14.78 7.34 -3.27
N THR A 147 -13.66 6.61 -3.23
CA THR A 147 -12.37 7.11 -2.72
C THR A 147 -11.84 8.23 -3.60
N ALA A 148 -11.85 8.05 -4.92
CA ALA A 148 -11.43 9.08 -5.86
C ALA A 148 -12.35 10.32 -5.80
N GLU A 149 -13.63 10.12 -5.52
CA GLU A 149 -14.60 11.20 -5.32
C GLU A 149 -14.36 11.97 -4.00
N ALA A 150 -13.89 11.31 -2.94
CA ALA A 150 -13.57 11.95 -1.65
C ALA A 150 -12.21 12.66 -1.63
N LEU A 151 -11.30 12.28 -2.52
CA LEU A 151 -9.91 12.71 -2.49
C LEU A 151 -9.71 14.24 -2.56
N PRO A 152 -10.44 15.01 -3.38
CA PRO A 152 -10.30 16.47 -3.42
C PRO A 152 -10.60 17.13 -2.06
N ASP A 153 -11.68 16.71 -1.39
CA ASP A 153 -12.09 17.26 -0.10
C ASP A 153 -11.10 16.88 1.01
N ILE A 154 -10.56 15.65 0.97
CA ILE A 154 -9.51 15.20 1.89
C ILE A 154 -8.24 16.05 1.72
N ILE A 155 -7.80 16.28 0.48
CA ILE A 155 -6.62 17.10 0.18
C ILE A 155 -6.82 18.52 0.67
N GLN A 156 -8.00 19.11 0.40
CA GLN A 156 -8.31 20.46 0.83
C GLN A 156 -8.31 20.58 2.35
N TRP A 157 -8.97 19.65 3.06
CA TRP A 157 -9.01 19.66 4.51
C TRP A 157 -7.62 19.57 5.13
N TYR A 158 -6.76 18.65 4.68
CA TYR A 158 -5.39 18.55 5.18
C TYR A 158 -4.59 19.84 4.94
N ARG A 159 -4.75 20.48 3.78
CA ARG A 159 -4.11 21.79 3.50
C ARG A 159 -4.62 22.88 4.44
N ASP A 160 -5.93 22.92 4.70
CA ASP A 160 -6.53 23.90 5.62
C ASP A 160 -6.06 23.68 7.07
N GLN A 161 -5.73 22.45 7.44
CA GLN A 161 -5.11 22.10 8.72
C GLN A 161 -3.58 22.33 8.74
N GLY A 162 -2.98 22.82 7.65
CA GLY A 162 -1.55 23.13 7.56
C GLY A 162 -0.64 21.94 7.23
N PHE A 163 -1.19 20.80 6.81
CA PHE A 163 -0.38 19.65 6.38
C PHE A 163 0.23 19.85 5.00
N THR A 164 1.38 19.22 4.80
CA THR A 164 2.04 19.10 3.49
C THR A 164 2.00 17.65 3.02
N PHE A 165 1.58 17.44 1.77
CA PHE A 165 1.63 16.12 1.14
C PHE A 165 3.04 15.84 0.63
N CYS A 166 3.53 14.63 0.90
CA CYS A 166 4.86 14.19 0.52
C CYS A 166 4.84 12.70 0.16
N ARG A 167 5.88 12.27 -0.56
CA ARG A 167 6.19 10.86 -0.77
C ARG A 167 6.71 10.26 0.53
N VAL A 168 6.49 8.96 0.73
CA VAL A 168 6.91 8.25 1.94
C VAL A 168 8.42 8.38 2.15
N GLU A 169 9.22 8.28 1.09
CA GLU A 169 10.67 8.38 1.17
C GLU A 169 11.20 9.73 1.71
N GLN A 170 10.39 10.80 1.60
CA GLN A 170 10.77 12.12 2.10
C GLN A 170 10.65 12.23 3.62
N VAL A 171 9.93 11.30 4.26
CA VAL A 171 9.69 11.30 5.72
C VAL A 171 10.21 10.03 6.38
N PHE A 172 10.34 8.95 5.63
CA PHE A 172 10.89 7.66 6.06
C PHE A 172 11.97 7.22 5.07
N PRO A 173 13.22 7.69 5.20
CA PRO A 173 14.31 7.23 4.35
C PRO A 173 14.53 5.73 4.53
N ALA A 174 14.68 5.00 3.43
CA ALA A 174 15.07 3.60 3.43
C ALA A 174 16.53 3.45 3.93
N PRO A 175 16.91 2.26 4.43
CA PRO A 175 18.29 1.98 4.86
C PRO A 175 19.34 2.18 3.77
#